data_AF-A0A968ZHM8-F1
#
_entry.id   AF-A0A968ZHM8-F1
#
_cell.length_a   1.000
_cell.length_b   1.000
_cell.length_c   1.000
_cell.angle_alpha   90.00
_cell.angle_beta   90.00
_cell.angle_gamma   90.00
#
_symmetry.space_group_name_H-M   'P 1'
#
loop_
_entity.id
_entity.type
_entity.pdbx_description
1 polymer ?
#
loop_
_entity_poly.entity_id
_entity_poly.type
_entity_poly.pdbx_seq_one_letter_code
_entity_poly.pdbx_strand_id
1 'polypeptide(L)'
;MLGYRFTKYEPLEKKGKHNFDDLLRIFLQLLVHTNGDAAEALSWMTQLDQRYQLTDEQYGIGDFIEDLKRQGYMDEDPGNGQIRITPRTEQQIRKSALEEIFGK
;
A
#
# COMPACT_ATOMS: atom_id res chain seq x y z
N MET A 1 19.05 -41.43 13.37
CA MET A 1 19.51 -40.17 12.73
C MET A 1 18.26 -39.41 12.31
N LEU A 2 18.07 -38.17 12.78
CA LEU A 2 16.96 -37.31 12.37
C LEU A 2 17.26 -36.80 10.96
N GLY A 3 16.52 -37.30 9.97
CA GLY A 3 16.66 -36.88 8.58
C GLY A 3 15.84 -35.63 8.29
N TYR A 4 16.41 -34.70 7.52
CA TYR A 4 15.68 -33.56 7.00
C TYR A 4 14.77 -34.00 5.85
N ARG A 5 13.50 -33.62 5.93
CA ARG A 5 12.49 -33.93 4.91
C ARG A 5 12.13 -32.64 4.19
N PHE A 6 12.61 -32.49 2.96
CA PHE A 6 12.29 -31.35 2.11
C PHE A 6 10.93 -31.58 1.46
N THR A 7 10.00 -30.65 1.66
CA THR A 7 8.71 -30.61 0.97
C THR A 7 8.72 -29.48 -0.05
N LYS A 8 7.83 -29.55 -1.05
CA LYS A 8 7.59 -28.38 -1.90
C LYS A 8 7.15 -27.21 -1.01
N TYR A 9 7.68 -26.03 -1.33
CA TYR A 9 7.23 -24.80 -0.69
C TYR A 9 5.77 -24.58 -1.09
N GLU A 10 4.88 -24.75 -0.13
CA GLU A 10 3.51 -24.24 -0.22
C GLU A 10 3.54 -22.86 0.42
N PRO A 11 3.34 -21.78 -0.35
CA PRO A 11 3.13 -20.48 0.26
C PRO A 11 1.98 -20.64 1.23
N LEU A 12 2.18 -20.23 2.49
CA LEU A 12 1.05 -20.02 3.38
C LEU A 12 0.09 -19.14 2.60
N GLU A 13 -1.06 -19.68 2.19
CA GLU A 13 -2.15 -18.85 1.72
C GLU A 13 -2.41 -17.89 2.87
N LYS A 14 -1.97 -16.64 2.74
CA LYS A 14 -2.32 -15.57 3.66
C LYS A 14 -3.84 -15.50 3.59
N LYS A 15 -4.52 -16.20 4.49
CA LYS A 15 -5.97 -16.15 4.64
C LYS A 15 -6.29 -14.73 5.07
N GLY A 16 -6.71 -13.93 4.09
CA GLY A 16 -6.81 -12.47 4.12
C GLY A 16 -5.95 -11.90 3.00
N LYS A 17 -6.58 -11.62 1.85
CA LYS A 17 -5.93 -10.88 0.75
C LYS A 17 -5.46 -9.54 1.33
N HIS A 18 -4.19 -9.21 1.09
CA HIS A 18 -3.45 -8.02 1.53
C HIS A 18 -4.06 -7.15 2.65
N ASN A 19 -3.40 -7.12 3.81
CA ASN A 19 -3.74 -6.18 4.88
C ASN A 19 -3.40 -4.72 4.49
N PHE A 20 -3.87 -3.75 5.28
CA PHE A 20 -3.58 -2.32 5.09
C PHE A 20 -2.10 -2.02 4.78
N ASP A 21 -1.16 -2.68 5.49
CA ASP A 21 0.27 -2.48 5.30
C ASP A 21 0.77 -2.90 3.91
N ASP A 22 0.23 -4.00 3.36
CA ASP A 22 0.56 -4.48 2.02
C ASP A 22 0.05 -3.47 0.97
N LEU A 23 -1.18 -2.96 1.10
CA LEU A 23 -1.72 -1.93 0.20
C LEU A 23 -1.00 -0.59 0.35
N LEU A 24 -0.62 -0.22 1.56
CA LEU A 24 0.15 0.99 1.84
C LEU A 24 1.50 0.95 1.11
N ARG A 25 2.19 -0.19 1.09
CA ARG A 25 3.46 -0.34 0.35
C ARG A 25 3.28 -0.09 -1.14
N ILE A 26 2.24 -0.67 -1.74
CA ILE A 26 1.92 -0.46 -3.17
C ILE A 26 1.60 1.02 -3.42
N PHE A 27 0.76 1.62 -2.57
CA PHE A 27 0.40 3.04 -2.67
C PHE A 27 1.61 3.97 -2.59
N LEU A 28 2.55 3.73 -1.65
CA LEU A 28 3.77 4.53 -1.54
C LEU A 28 4.65 4.41 -2.80
N GLN A 29 4.75 3.22 -3.40
CA GLN A 29 5.46 3.05 -4.67
C GLN A 29 4.77 3.81 -5.81
N LEU A 30 3.44 3.71 -5.90
CA LEU A 30 2.68 4.44 -6.90
C LEU A 30 2.86 5.95 -6.76
N LEU A 31 2.87 6.49 -5.54
CA LEU A 31 3.14 7.91 -5.31
C LEU A 31 4.50 8.35 -5.85
N VAL A 32 5.53 7.50 -5.78
CA VAL A 32 6.84 7.82 -6.41
C VAL A 32 6.69 7.91 -7.92
N HIS A 33 5.92 7.01 -8.53
CA HIS A 33 5.70 6.98 -9.98
C HIS A 33 4.75 8.07 -10.48
N THR A 34 3.84 8.57 -9.65
CA THR A 34 2.90 9.65 -9.96
C THR A 34 3.39 11.02 -9.46
N ASN A 35 4.67 11.13 -9.08
CA ASN A 35 5.27 12.36 -8.56
C ASN A 35 4.50 12.98 -7.36
N GLY A 36 3.93 12.12 -6.51
CA GLY A 36 3.15 12.53 -5.34
C GLY A 36 1.68 12.82 -5.61
N ASP A 37 1.19 12.63 -6.85
CA ASP A 37 -0.24 12.75 -7.13
C ASP A 37 -1.01 11.59 -6.49
N ALA A 38 -1.72 11.90 -5.39
CA ALA A 38 -2.51 10.94 -4.63
C ALA A 38 -3.75 10.46 -5.39
N ALA A 39 -4.39 11.34 -6.17
CA ALA A 39 -5.59 10.97 -6.92
C ALA A 39 -5.24 9.99 -8.04
N GLU A 40 -4.12 10.24 -8.75
CA GLU A 40 -3.61 9.32 -9.76
C GLU A 40 -3.18 7.99 -9.13
N ALA A 41 -2.46 8.01 -8.00
CA ALA A 41 -2.04 6.79 -7.31
C ALA A 41 -3.23 5.94 -6.86
N LEU A 42 -4.31 6.55 -6.35
CA LEU A 42 -5.54 5.84 -5.98
C LEU A 42 -6.29 5.27 -7.19
N SER A 43 -6.27 5.96 -8.33
CA SER A 43 -6.79 5.42 -9.59
C SER A 43 -6.04 4.15 -10.00
N TRP A 44 -4.71 4.16 -9.89
CA TRP A 44 -3.89 2.97 -10.15
C TRP A 44 -4.16 1.84 -9.15
N MET A 45 -4.33 2.14 -7.86
CA MET A 45 -4.73 1.14 -6.86
C MET A 45 -6.03 0.44 -7.24
N THR A 46 -7.03 1.20 -7.71
CA THR A 46 -8.32 0.66 -8.15
C THR A 46 -8.16 -0.26 -9.37
N GLN A 47 -7.34 0.12 -10.35
CA GLN A 47 -7.07 -0.73 -11.52
C GLN A 47 -6.31 -2.01 -11.16
N LEU A 48 -5.34 -1.92 -10.25
CA LEU A 48 -4.60 -3.08 -9.77
C LEU A 48 -5.51 -4.02 -9.00
N ASP A 49 -6.39 -3.49 -8.16
CA ASP A 49 -7.36 -4.28 -7.42
C ASP A 49 -8.33 -5.02 -8.35
N GLN A 50 -8.86 -4.36 -9.39
CA GLN A 50 -9.71 -5.03 -10.39
C GLN A 50 -9.00 -6.19 -11.10
N ARG A 51 -7.69 -6.05 -11.37
CA ARG A 51 -6.93 -7.03 -12.12
C ARG A 51 -6.40 -8.19 -11.26
N TYR A 52 -5.96 -7.89 -10.05
CA TYR A 52 -5.24 -8.83 -9.18
C TYR A 52 -6.03 -9.20 -7.92
N GLN A 53 -7.19 -8.59 -7.71
CA GLN A 53 -8.07 -8.81 -6.56
C GLN A 53 -7.27 -8.64 -5.27
N LEU A 54 -6.67 -7.45 -5.11
CA LEU A 54 -5.82 -7.12 -3.97
C LEU A 54 -6.64 -7.10 -2.67
N THR A 55 -7.93 -6.82 -2.78
CA THR A 55 -8.92 -6.72 -1.72
C THR A 55 -9.93 -7.87 -1.74
N ASP A 56 -10.81 -7.90 -0.74
CA ASP A 56 -11.91 -8.85 -0.63
C ASP A 56 -13.23 -8.16 -0.22
N GLU A 57 -14.27 -8.97 0.04
CA GLU A 57 -15.60 -8.47 0.41
C GLU A 57 -15.61 -7.79 1.79
N GLN A 58 -14.62 -8.06 2.65
CA GLN A 58 -14.53 -7.53 4.00
C GLN A 58 -13.70 -6.25 4.07
N TYR A 59 -12.78 -6.04 3.13
CA TYR A 59 -11.89 -4.89 3.11
C TYR A 59 -11.55 -4.47 1.69
N GLY A 60 -12.19 -3.41 1.19
CA GLY A 60 -12.03 -2.88 -0.17
C GLY A 60 -11.10 -1.67 -0.26
N ILE A 61 -10.89 -1.17 -1.49
CA ILE A 61 -10.10 0.06 -1.74
C ILE A 61 -10.72 1.29 -1.05
N GLY A 62 -12.05 1.34 -0.89
CA GLY A 62 -12.72 2.39 -0.12
C GLY A 62 -12.31 2.39 1.35
N ASP A 63 -12.27 1.21 1.99
CA ASP A 63 -11.82 1.07 3.38
C ASP A 63 -10.35 1.46 3.54
N PHE A 64 -9.52 1.10 2.56
CA PHE A 64 -8.12 1.52 2.50
C PHE A 64 -7.96 3.04 2.45
N ILE A 65 -8.75 3.74 1.63
CA ILE A 65 -8.72 5.21 1.53
C ILE A 65 -9.10 5.86 2.86
N GLU A 66 -10.15 5.36 3.52
CA GLU A 66 -10.57 5.87 4.82
C GLU A 66 -9.53 5.59 5.92
N ASP A 67 -8.86 4.44 5.87
CA ASP A 67 -7.74 4.14 6.77
C ASP A 67 -6.52 5.04 6.52
N LEU A 68 -6.21 5.40 5.27
CA LEU A 68 -5.15 6.35 4.95
C LEU A 68 -5.42 7.73 5.57
N LYS A 69 -6.67 8.20 5.50
CA LYS A 69 -7.10 9.44 6.16
C LYS A 69 -7.01 9.33 7.68
N ARG A 70 -7.60 8.27 8.26
CA ARG A 70 -7.63 8.04 9.71
C ARG A 70 -6.23 7.93 10.32
N GLN A 71 -5.30 7.31 9.60
CA GLN A 71 -3.91 7.17 10.03
C GLN A 71 -3.04 8.39 9.68
N GLY A 72 -3.60 9.41 9.01
CA GLY A 72 -2.91 10.65 8.70
C GLY A 72 -1.85 10.51 7.60
N TYR A 73 -2.02 9.58 6.66
CA TYR A 73 -1.23 9.52 5.43
C TYR A 73 -1.78 10.45 4.35
N MET A 74 -3.08 10.75 4.41
CA MET A 74 -3.77 11.62 3.46
C MET A 74 -4.71 12.56 4.19
N ASP A 75 -4.97 13.70 3.56
CA ASP A 75 -5.91 14.69 4.03
C ASP A 75 -6.66 15.29 2.84
N GLU A 76 -7.83 15.86 3.10
CA GLU A 76 -8.59 16.60 2.11
C GLU A 76 -8.44 18.10 2.37
N ASP A 77 -8.21 18.86 1.31
CA ASP A 77 -8.20 20.30 1.45
C ASP A 77 -9.63 20.81 1.74
N PRO A 78 -9.85 21.53 2.85
CA PRO A 78 -11.18 21.97 3.25
C PRO A 78 -11.83 22.97 2.28
N GLY A 79 -11.06 23.57 1.36
CA GLY A 79 -11.57 24.55 0.39
C GLY A 79 -12.12 23.94 -0.90
N ASN A 80 -11.55 22.83 -1.38
CA ASN A 80 -11.89 22.25 -2.69
C ASN A 80 -12.05 20.72 -2.69
N GLY A 81 -11.89 20.06 -1.54
CA GLY A 81 -11.96 18.60 -1.42
C GLY A 81 -10.81 17.87 -2.12
N GLN A 82 -9.75 18.58 -2.49
CA GLN A 82 -8.62 17.97 -3.17
C GLN A 82 -7.83 17.10 -2.20
N ILE A 83 -7.66 15.85 -2.61
CA ILE A 83 -6.92 14.85 -1.88
C ILE A 83 -5.42 15.15 -1.97
N ARG A 84 -4.74 15.22 -0.83
CA ARG A 84 -3.29 15.43 -0.74
C ARG A 84 -2.62 14.45 0.22
N ILE A 85 -1.37 14.12 -0.07
CA ILE A 85 -0.52 13.39 0.88
C ILE A 85 -0.08 14.31 2.02
N THR A 86 0.13 13.73 3.20
CA THR A 86 0.62 14.48 4.38
C THR A 86 2.15 14.48 4.44
N PRO A 87 2.76 15.38 5.24
CA PRO A 87 4.20 15.34 5.50
C PRO A 87 4.69 14.00 6.05
N ARG A 88 3.84 13.25 6.77
CA ARG A 88 4.12 11.90 7.26
C ARG A 88 4.37 10.94 6.10
N THR A 89 3.54 10.98 5.07
CA THR A 89 3.67 10.14 3.87
C THR A 89 4.95 10.44 3.13
N GLU A 90 5.28 11.72 2.94
CA GLU A 90 6.56 12.08 2.30
C GLU A 90 7.77 11.61 3.11
N GLN A 91 7.72 11.73 4.44
CA GLN A 91 8.78 11.19 5.30
C GLN A 91 8.93 9.68 5.13
N GLN A 92 7.82 8.95 5.02
CA GLN A 92 7.82 7.52 4.81
C GLN A 92 8.44 7.15 3.45
N ILE A 93 8.07 7.85 2.37
CA ILE A 93 8.67 7.67 1.04
C ILE A 93 10.19 7.86 1.11
N ARG A 94 10.65 8.94 1.76
CA ARG A 94 12.09 9.21 1.91
C ARG A 94 12.80 8.11 2.71
N LYS A 95 12.19 7.61 3.79
CA LYS A 95 12.77 6.50 4.57
C LYS A 95 12.89 5.23 3.74
N SER A 96 11.82 4.85 3.03
CA SER A 96 11.82 3.66 2.17
C SER A 96 12.86 3.77 1.05
N ALA A 97 12.99 4.94 0.41
CA ALA A 97 14.02 5.17 -0.60
C ALA A 97 15.45 5.08 -0.02
N LEU A 98 15.68 5.57 1.20
CA LEU A 98 16.97 5.44 1.87
C LEU A 98 17.29 3.99 2.23
N GLU A 99 16.30 3.23 2.72
CA GLU A 99 16.46 1.79 2.99
C GLU A 99 16.76 1.01 1.70
N GLU A 100 16.14 1.36 0.58
CA GLU A 100 16.43 0.72 -0.72
C GLU A 100 17.85 1.02 -1.22
N ILE A 101 18.33 2.25 -1.05
CA ILE A 101 19.67 2.66 -1.51
C ILE A 101 20.78 2.16 -0.56
N PHE A 102 20.55 2.17 0.75
CA PHE A 102 21.58 1.97 1.77
C PHE A 102 21.38 0.74 2.67
N GLY A 103 20.20 0.12 2.68
CA GLY A 103 19.87 -1.05 3.49
C GLY A 103 20.40 -2.33 2.85
N LYS A 104 21.63 -2.71 3.23
CA LYS A 104 22.16 -4.06 3.05
C LYS A 104 21.98 -4.88 4.32
#